data_AF-A0A1Q7CK39-F1
#
_entry.id   AF-A0A1Q7CK39-F1
#
_cell.length_a   1.000
_cell.length_b   1.000
_cell.length_c   1.000
_cell.angle_alpha   90.00
_cell.angle_beta   90.00
_cell.angle_gamma   90.00
#
_symmetry.space_group_name_H-M   'P 1'
#
loop_
_entity.id
_entity.type
_entity.pdbx_description
1 polymer ?
#
loop_
_entity_poly.entity_id
_entity_poly.type
_entity_poly.pdbx_seq_one_letter_code
_entity_poly.pdbx_strand_id
1 'polypeptide(L)'
;MEAGVPVQLDELPGGTSTTARVANCVPLGSGGKYWLVGLALDQPGNVWCIRPEPADWGREPDVAVPTVVVAAPTKKNEWPYSQFSDKGEFHPGRK
;
A
#
# COMPACT_ATOMS: atom_id res chain seq x y z
N MET A 1 5.63 0.15 -16.32
CA MET A 1 4.87 1.36 -15.93
C MET A 1 5.80 2.27 -15.17
N GLU A 2 5.65 3.59 -15.34
CA GLU A 2 6.53 4.59 -14.75
C GLU A 2 5.80 5.36 -13.64
N ALA A 3 6.54 5.83 -12.65
CA ALA A 3 5.98 6.67 -11.58
C ALA A 3 5.50 8.02 -12.15
N GLY A 4 4.42 8.56 -11.59
CA GLY A 4 3.79 9.82 -11.99
C GLY A 4 2.78 9.70 -13.13
N VAL A 5 2.71 8.56 -13.82
CA VAL A 5 1.73 8.32 -14.90
C VAL A 5 0.30 8.42 -14.33
N PRO A 6 -0.57 9.28 -14.89
CA PRO A 6 -1.95 9.38 -14.47
C PRO A 6 -2.73 8.15 -14.94
N VAL A 7 -3.61 7.65 -14.07
CA VAL A 7 -4.47 6.50 -14.32
C VAL A 7 -5.89 6.78 -13.82
N GLN A 8 -6.85 6.07 -14.39
CA GLN A 8 -8.24 6.06 -13.92
C GLN A 8 -8.58 4.64 -13.46
N LEU A 9 -9.20 4.53 -12.30
CA LEU A 9 -9.74 3.31 -11.75
C LEU A 9 -11.25 3.33 -11.95
N ASP A 10 -11.73 2.46 -12.83
CA ASP A 10 -13.15 2.30 -13.13
C ASP A 10 -13.73 1.05 -12.46
N GLU A 11 -15.06 0.93 -12.48
CA GLU A 11 -15.79 -0.23 -11.93
C GLU A 11 -15.48 -0.51 -10.46
N LEU A 12 -15.16 0.53 -9.69
CA LEU A 12 -14.96 0.39 -8.26
C LEU A 12 -16.28 -0.01 -7.57
N PRO A 13 -16.19 -0.67 -6.41
CA PRO A 13 -17.36 -0.93 -5.58
C PRO A 13 -18.25 0.32 -5.44
N GLY A 14 -19.57 0.13 -5.56
CA GLY A 14 -20.52 1.25 -5.61
C GLY A 14 -20.70 1.89 -7.00
N GLY A 15 -20.06 1.35 -8.04
CA GLY A 15 -20.22 1.84 -9.42
C GLY A 15 -19.54 3.19 -9.66
N THR A 16 -18.49 3.48 -8.89
CA THR A 16 -17.76 4.74 -8.95
C THR A 16 -16.45 4.59 -9.74
N SER A 17 -15.83 5.71 -10.06
CA SER A 17 -14.48 5.78 -10.60
C SER A 17 -13.67 6.86 -9.88
N THR A 18 -12.35 6.72 -9.89
CA THR A 18 -11.44 7.73 -9.33
C THR A 18 -10.18 7.87 -10.18
N THR A 19 -9.55 9.04 -10.11
CA THR A 19 -8.24 9.29 -10.71
C THR A 19 -7.12 9.07 -9.69
N ALA A 20 -5.96 8.66 -10.21
CA ALA A 20 -4.78 8.37 -9.41
C ALA A 20 -3.51 8.54 -10.24
N ARG A 21 -2.36 8.43 -9.58
CA ARG A 21 -1.04 8.39 -10.21
C ARG A 21 -0.28 7.16 -9.77
N VAL A 22 0.52 6.60 -10.67
CA VAL A 22 1.45 5.52 -10.31
C VAL A 22 2.48 6.07 -9.33
N ALA A 23 2.46 5.59 -8.09
CA ALA A 23 3.45 5.94 -7.07
C ALA A 23 4.67 5.00 -7.12
N ASN A 24 4.43 3.72 -7.42
CA ASN A 24 5.48 2.70 -7.55
C ASN A 24 5.03 1.59 -8.50
N CYS A 25 5.97 0.90 -9.15
CA CYS A 25 5.69 -0.25 -9.99
C CYS A 25 6.85 -1.25 -9.90
N VAL A 26 6.58 -2.44 -9.36
CA VAL A 26 7.58 -3.49 -9.14
C VAL A 26 7.17 -4.75 -9.89
N PRO A 27 8.03 -5.36 -10.71
CA PRO A 27 7.71 -6.62 -11.38
C PRO A 27 7.58 -7.77 -10.37
N LEU A 28 6.61 -8.64 -10.60
CA LEU A 28 6.40 -9.85 -9.81
C LEU A 28 6.97 -11.07 -10.53
N GLY A 29 7.94 -11.71 -9.89
CA GLY A 29 8.64 -12.88 -10.41
C GLY A 29 9.60 -12.57 -11.57
N SER A 30 10.23 -13.60 -12.11
CA SER A 30 11.24 -13.49 -13.17
C SER A 30 10.66 -13.39 -14.58
N GLY A 31 9.35 -13.65 -14.74
CA GLY A 31 8.71 -13.74 -16.06
C GLY A 31 8.18 -12.43 -16.63
N GLY A 32 8.21 -11.32 -15.87
CA GLY A 32 7.80 -9.99 -16.35
C GLY A 32 6.34 -9.88 -16.82
N LYS A 33 5.46 -10.81 -16.41
CA LYS A 33 4.05 -10.84 -16.80
C LYS A 33 3.13 -10.08 -15.85
N TYR A 34 3.58 -9.90 -14.61
CA TYR A 34 2.79 -9.33 -13.53
C TYR A 34 3.59 -8.23 -12.84
N TRP A 35 2.88 -7.23 -12.33
CA TRP A 35 3.46 -6.12 -11.58
C TRP A 35 2.60 -5.82 -10.36
N LEU A 36 3.25 -5.48 -9.27
CA LEU A 36 2.63 -4.80 -8.15
C LEU A 36 2.74 -3.30 -8.41
N VAL A 37 1.59 -2.65 -8.55
CA VAL A 37 1.52 -1.20 -8.81
C VAL A 37 0.94 -0.51 -7.58
N GLY A 38 1.72 0.39 -6.99
CA GLY A 38 1.25 1.31 -5.97
C GLY A 38 0.64 2.54 -6.63
N LEU A 39 -0.58 2.91 -6.23
CA LEU A 39 -1.30 4.06 -6.75
C LEU A 39 -1.52 5.09 -5.64
N ALA A 40 -1.25 6.35 -5.95
CA ALA A 40 -1.63 7.49 -5.12
C ALA A 40 -2.93 8.08 -5.70
N LEU A 41 -4.03 7.97 -4.96
CA LEU A 41 -5.30 8.58 -5.38
C LEU A 41 -5.19 10.10 -5.36
N ASP A 42 -5.72 10.76 -6.39
CA ASP A 42 -5.77 12.23 -6.40
C ASP A 42 -6.72 12.77 -5.30
N GLN A 43 -7.73 11.98 -4.93
CA GLN A 43 -8.63 12.22 -3.80
C GLN A 43 -8.56 11.00 -2.85
N PRO A 44 -7.82 11.09 -1.73
CA PRO A 44 -7.74 10.01 -0.76
C PRO A 44 -9.10 9.70 -0.11
N GLY A 45 -9.43 8.42 0.05
CA GLY A 45 -10.67 8.02 0.73
C GLY A 45 -11.04 6.55 0.56
N ASN A 46 -12.22 6.19 1.04
CA ASN A 46 -12.79 4.84 0.99
C ASN A 46 -13.38 4.49 -0.40
N VAL A 47 -12.55 4.53 -1.44
CA VAL A 47 -13.00 4.23 -2.82
C VAL A 47 -13.31 2.74 -3.06
N TRP A 48 -12.98 1.88 -2.09
CA TRP A 48 -13.29 0.44 -2.11
C TRP A 48 -14.55 0.08 -1.32
N CYS A 49 -15.24 1.07 -0.74
CA CYS A 49 -16.43 0.88 0.10
C CYS A 49 -16.25 -0.16 1.23
N ILE A 50 -15.05 -0.23 1.83
CA ILE A 50 -14.76 -1.13 2.95
C ILE A 50 -15.63 -0.73 4.14
N ARG A 51 -16.28 -1.72 4.77
CA ARG A 51 -17.10 -1.53 5.97
C ARG A 51 -16.75 -2.52 7.09
N PRO A 52 -16.71 -2.07 8.36
CA PRO A 52 -16.78 -0.66 8.78
C PRO A 52 -15.53 0.10 8.32
N GLU A 53 -15.70 1.37 7.97
CA GLU A 53 -14.57 2.19 7.55
C GLU A 53 -13.75 2.65 8.77
N PRO A 54 -12.41 2.66 8.68
CA PRO A 54 -11.57 3.25 9.72
C PRO A 54 -11.89 4.73 9.92
N ALA A 55 -11.92 5.17 11.18
CA ALA A 55 -12.29 6.54 11.55
C ALA A 55 -11.30 7.62 11.07
N ASP A 56 -10.09 7.22 10.71
CA ASP A 56 -8.99 8.07 10.25
C ASP A 56 -8.89 8.17 8.72
N TRP A 57 -9.74 7.45 7.98
CA TRP A 57 -9.65 7.44 6.52
C TRP A 57 -10.14 8.75 5.90
N GLY A 58 -9.40 9.28 4.93
CA GLY A 58 -9.74 10.55 4.25
C GLY A 58 -9.43 11.80 5.09
N ARG A 59 -8.87 11.66 6.28
CA ARG A 59 -8.36 12.78 7.07
C ARG A 59 -6.94 13.09 6.61
N GLU A 60 -6.69 14.32 6.16
CA GLU A 60 -5.31 14.76 5.98
C GLU A 60 -4.60 14.65 7.33
N PRO A 61 -3.37 14.13 7.38
CA PRO A 61 -2.62 14.14 8.62
C PRO A 61 -2.53 15.59 9.10
N ASP A 62 -3.11 15.87 10.27
CA ASP A 62 -2.95 17.16 10.94
C ASP A 62 -1.45 17.44 10.97
N VAL A 63 -1.02 18.53 10.33
CA VAL A 63 0.38 18.77 9.97
C VAL A 63 1.27 18.65 11.21
N ALA A 64 1.84 17.46 11.38
CA ALA A 64 2.91 17.17 12.31
C ALA A 64 3.97 16.41 11.53
N VAL A 65 4.81 17.16 10.82
CA VAL A 65 6.18 16.70 10.61
C VAL A 65 6.97 17.09 11.87
N PRO A 66 7.79 16.22 12.50
CA PRO A 66 8.46 15.08 11.85
C PRO A 66 8.55 13.76 12.67
N THR A 67 8.95 12.70 11.95
CA THR A 67 9.82 11.59 12.40
C THR A 67 9.18 10.44 13.19
N VAL A 68 8.62 9.46 12.47
CA VAL A 68 9.27 8.14 12.52
C VAL A 68 10.10 8.06 11.25
N VAL A 69 11.34 8.55 11.30
CA VAL A 69 12.37 7.90 10.50
C VAL A 69 12.35 6.46 11.03
N VAL A 70 11.63 5.57 10.36
CA VAL A 70 12.04 4.18 10.39
C VAL A 70 13.41 4.28 9.72
N ALA A 71 14.45 4.38 10.55
CA ALA A 71 15.81 4.36 10.09
C ALA A 71 15.86 3.22 9.08
N ALA A 72 16.20 3.53 7.83
CA ALA A 72 16.24 2.52 6.79
C ALA A 72 17.01 1.33 7.37
N PRO A 73 16.42 0.13 7.45
CA PRO A 73 17.05 -0.98 8.14
C PRO A 73 18.38 -1.25 7.44
N THR A 74 19.47 -0.93 8.13
CA THR A 74 20.84 -1.11 7.60
C THR A 74 21.21 -2.58 7.46
N LYS A 75 20.36 -3.46 8.01
CA LYS A 75 20.48 -4.92 7.99
C LYS A 75 19.21 -5.54 7.43
N LYS A 76 19.39 -6.54 6.56
CA LYS A 76 18.34 -7.23 5.80
C LYS A 76 17.22 -7.85 6.68
N ASN A 77 17.45 -8.05 7.98
CA ASN A 77 16.52 -8.67 8.94
C ASN A 77 15.83 -7.67 9.88
N GLU A 78 16.07 -6.37 9.72
CA GLU A 78 15.56 -5.32 10.61
C GLU A 78 14.26 -4.69 10.08
N TRP A 79 13.71 -5.22 8.99
CA TRP A 79 12.42 -4.80 8.48
C TRP A 79 11.30 -5.20 9.46
N PRO A 80 10.37 -4.29 9.82
CA PRO A 80 9.27 -4.58 10.74
C PRO A 80 8.31 -5.67 10.25
N TYR A 81 8.37 -6.00 8.95
CA TYR A 81 7.58 -7.07 8.32
C TYR A 81 8.32 -8.39 8.15
N SER A 82 9.54 -8.55 8.69
CA SER A 82 10.29 -9.82 8.70
C SER A 82 9.66 -10.91 9.60
N GLN A 83 8.45 -10.68 10.12
CA GLN A 83 7.68 -11.67 10.88
C GLN A 83 7.14 -12.82 10.03
N PHE A 84 7.15 -12.66 8.70
CA PHE A 84 6.87 -13.76 7.78
C PHE A 84 8.15 -14.50 7.46
N SER A 85 8.27 -15.73 7.99
CA SER A 85 9.35 -16.64 7.58
C SER A 85 9.22 -16.94 6.07
N ASP A 86 10.33 -17.12 5.36
CA ASP A 86 10.38 -17.56 3.94
C ASP A 86 9.54 -18.82 3.65
N LYS A 87 9.16 -19.55 4.69
CA LYS A 87 8.40 -20.81 4.64
C LYS A 87 6.88 -20.66 4.87
N GLY A 88 6.36 -19.44 5.00
CA GLY A 88 4.93 -19.16 4.91
C GLY A 88 4.05 -19.67 6.08
N GLU A 89 4.60 -19.92 7.26
CA GLU A 89 3.78 -20.34 8.42
C GLU A 89 4.11 -19.51 9.66
N PHE A 90 3.09 -18.80 10.17
CA PHE A 90 3.11 -18.09 11.44
C PHE A 90 2.31 -18.91 12.45
N HIS A 91 2.99 -19.52 13.42
CA HIS A 91 2.34 -20.14 14.57
C HIS A 91 2.37 -19.16 15.75
N PRO A 92 1.24 -18.54 16.13
CA PRO A 92 1.17 -17.84 17.40
C PRO A 92 1.23 -18.89 18.52
N GLY A 93 2.39 -18.98 19.16
CA GLY A 93 2.62 -19.85 20.31
C GLY A 93 1.60 -19.59 21.43
N ARG A 94 0.88 -20.67 21.74
CA ARG A 94 0.05 -20.94 22.91
C ARG A 94 0.67 -20.40 24.22
N LYS A 95 -0.09 -19.60 24.98
CA LYS A 95 0.12 -19.45 26.43
C LYS A 95 -0.63 -20.56 27.17
#